data_AF-D5ADJ6-F1
#
_entry.id   AF-D5ADJ6-F1
#
_cell.length_a   1.000
_cell.length_b   1.000
_cell.length_c   1.000
_cell.angle_alpha   90.00
_cell.angle_beta   90.00
_cell.angle_gamma   90.00
#
_symmetry.space_group_name_H-M   'P 1'
#
loop_
_entity.id
_entity.type
_entity.pdbx_description
1 polymer ?
#
loop_
_entity_poly.entity_id
_entity_poly.type
_entity_poly.pdbx_seq_one_letter_code
_entity_poly.pdbx_strand_id
1 'polypeptide(L)'
;MNEGTKKILVMREILEDGVHKLLANKEFLAPCDVAVFVYDSSDEASWRKTAELLVEVATHAENSGFEVPCVMVAAKDDLDPHPVSISDSARVSQDMGVESPITVSMKLGDTSNLFRRIINVAQHPHLSIPETEAGKNHKQYRRLINRSLMFVSVGAAVTVVGIAAYRVYAVRKHTSG
;
A
#
# COMPACT_ATOMS: atom_id res chain seq x y z
N MET A 1 27.42 -20.85 -3.71
CA MET A 1 26.67 -20.45 -4.90
C MET A 1 25.23 -20.85 -4.65
N ASN A 2 24.33 -19.91 -4.34
CA ASN A 2 22.90 -20.24 -4.24
C ASN A 2 22.40 -20.50 -5.65
N GLU A 3 21.95 -21.72 -5.92
CA GLU A 3 21.19 -22.03 -7.14
C GLU A 3 19.99 -21.08 -7.19
N GLY A 4 19.92 -20.27 -8.24
CA GLY A 4 18.83 -19.30 -8.41
C GLY A 4 17.50 -20.04 -8.51
N THR A 5 16.60 -19.83 -7.54
CA THR A 5 15.29 -20.48 -7.56
C THR A 5 14.51 -20.05 -8.81
N LYS A 6 14.12 -21.00 -9.66
CA LYS A 6 13.27 -20.71 -10.83
C LYS A 6 11.95 -20.07 -10.39
N LYS A 7 11.53 -18.99 -11.07
CA LYS A 7 10.27 -18.28 -10.84
C LYS A 7 9.43 -18.28 -12.12
N ILE A 8 8.11 -18.25 -11.96
CA ILE A 8 7.15 -18.15 -13.05
C ILE A 8 6.39 -16.85 -12.85
N LEU A 9 6.45 -15.96 -13.85
CA LEU A 9 5.69 -14.72 -13.87
C LEU A 9 4.52 -14.90 -14.86
N VAL A 10 3.30 -14.73 -14.37
CA VAL A 10 2.08 -14.74 -15.19
C VAL A 10 1.56 -13.31 -15.23
N MET A 11 1.38 -12.77 -16.43
CA MET A 11 0.86 -11.41 -16.62
C MET A 11 -0.55 -11.47 -17.17
N ARG A 12 -1.45 -10.68 -16.58
CA ARG A 12 -2.82 -10.49 -17.06
C ARG A 12 -3.00 -9.03 -17.42
N GLU A 13 -3.25 -8.77 -18.70
CA GLU A 13 -3.60 -7.43 -19.15
C GLU A 13 -5.00 -7.06 -18.67
N ILE A 14 -5.13 -5.82 -18.18
CA ILE A 14 -6.39 -5.21 -17.78
C ILE A 14 -6.47 -3.87 -18.48
N LEU A 15 -7.48 -3.70 -19.32
CA LEU A 15 -7.76 -2.43 -19.96
C LEU A 15 -8.28 -1.43 -18.93
N GLU A 16 -7.89 -0.17 -19.08
CA GLU A 16 -8.19 0.93 -18.15
C GLU A 16 -9.70 1.02 -17.85
N ASP A 17 -10.53 0.96 -18.90
CA ASP A 17 -12.00 1.09 -18.78
C ASP A 17 -12.66 -0.13 -18.10
N GLY A 18 -11.90 -1.22 -17.90
CA GLY A 18 -12.32 -2.42 -17.21
C GLY A 18 -12.10 -2.39 -15.71
N VAL A 19 -11.22 -1.51 -15.20
CA VAL A 19 -10.77 -1.53 -13.79
C VAL A 19 -11.93 -1.33 -12.82
N HIS A 20 -12.77 -0.31 -13.04
CA HIS A 20 -13.92 -0.03 -12.18
C HIS A 20 -14.88 -1.24 -12.05
N LYS A 21 -15.10 -2.00 -13.13
CA LYS A 21 -15.95 -3.20 -13.10
C LYS A 21 -15.33 -4.32 -12.29
N LEU A 22 -14.01 -4.44 -12.32
CA LEU A 22 -13.26 -5.46 -11.57
C LEU A 22 -13.22 -5.11 -10.08
N LEU A 23 -12.97 -3.84 -9.75
CA LEU A 23 -12.95 -3.34 -8.37
C LEU A 23 -14.35 -3.28 -7.72
N ALA A 24 -15.43 -3.50 -8.47
CA ALA A 24 -16.75 -3.76 -7.87
C ALA A 24 -16.76 -5.04 -7.01
N ASN A 25 -15.88 -6.01 -7.32
CA ASN A 25 -15.64 -7.16 -6.47
C ASN A 25 -14.54 -6.86 -5.45
N LYS A 26 -14.90 -6.86 -4.16
CA LYS A 26 -13.99 -6.62 -3.03
C LYS A 26 -12.79 -7.56 -3.01
N GLU A 27 -12.93 -8.79 -3.51
CA GLU A 27 -11.87 -9.81 -3.49
C GLU A 27 -11.04 -9.83 -4.78
N PHE A 28 -11.29 -8.91 -5.72
CA PHE A 28 -10.60 -8.91 -7.02
C PHE A 28 -9.07 -8.82 -6.89
N LEU A 29 -8.59 -8.09 -5.90
CA LEU A 29 -7.15 -7.94 -5.62
C LEU A 29 -6.55 -9.09 -4.81
N ALA A 30 -7.37 -9.95 -4.19
CA ALA A 30 -6.89 -11.04 -3.32
C ALA A 30 -5.92 -12.02 -4.02
N PRO A 31 -6.10 -12.41 -5.30
CA PRO A 31 -5.15 -13.28 -6.00
C PRO A 31 -4.00 -12.53 -6.69
N CYS A 32 -3.89 -11.20 -6.53
CA CYS A 32 -2.91 -10.38 -7.24
C CYS A 32 -1.65 -10.18 -6.37
N ASP A 33 -0.52 -10.74 -6.79
CA ASP A 33 0.75 -10.58 -6.08
C ASP A 33 1.41 -9.21 -6.32
N VAL A 34 1.16 -8.59 -7.48
CA VAL A 34 1.72 -7.29 -7.87
C VAL A 34 0.86 -6.65 -8.96
N ALA A 35 0.57 -5.36 -8.81
CA ALA A 35 -0.08 -4.57 -9.84
C ALA A 35 0.95 -3.72 -10.60
N VAL A 36 0.87 -3.73 -11.93
CA VAL A 36 1.80 -2.97 -12.79
C VAL A 36 1.01 -1.92 -13.57
N PHE A 37 1.38 -0.66 -13.39
CA PHE A 37 0.75 0.50 -14.00
C PHE A 37 1.68 1.03 -15.09
N VAL A 38 1.19 1.05 -16.33
CA VAL A 38 1.99 1.42 -17.50
C VAL A 38 1.41 2.68 -18.12
N TYR A 39 2.26 3.68 -18.35
CA TYR A 39 1.90 4.90 -19.08
C TYR A 39 2.93 5.20 -20.17
N ASP A 40 2.52 5.98 -21.16
CA ASP A 40 3.42 6.52 -22.19
C ASP A 40 4.14 7.76 -21.63
N SER A 41 5.48 7.71 -21.55
CA SER A 41 6.28 8.80 -20.97
C SER A 41 6.15 10.11 -21.76
N SER A 42 5.80 10.03 -23.04
CA SER A 42 5.63 11.19 -23.94
C SER A 42 4.21 11.79 -23.91
N ASP A 43 3.26 11.16 -23.20
CA ASP A 43 1.85 11.58 -23.16
C ASP A 43 1.38 11.89 -21.72
N GLU A 44 1.09 13.17 -21.46
CA GLU A 44 0.55 13.64 -20.18
C GLU A 44 -0.80 13.01 -19.83
N ALA A 45 -1.67 12.78 -20.81
CA ALA A 45 -3.00 12.21 -20.56
C ALA A 45 -2.89 10.75 -20.10
N SER A 46 -2.00 9.98 -20.74
CA SER A 46 -1.67 8.61 -20.33
C SER A 46 -1.12 8.57 -18.90
N TRP A 47 -0.20 9.48 -18.57
CA TRP A 47 0.31 9.65 -17.21
C TRP A 47 -0.81 9.91 -16.19
N ARG A 48 -1.64 10.93 -16.44
CA ARG A 48 -2.70 11.34 -15.50
C ARG A 48 -3.70 10.21 -15.25
N LYS A 49 -4.15 9.52 -16.30
CA LYS A 49 -5.08 8.39 -16.18
C LYS A 49 -4.47 7.24 -15.37
N THR A 50 -3.17 6.98 -15.55
CA THR A 50 -2.46 5.95 -14.80
C THR A 50 -2.32 6.31 -13.32
N ALA A 51 -2.07 7.57 -12.99
CA ALA A 51 -2.03 8.05 -11.60
C ALA A 51 -3.40 7.94 -10.92
N GLU A 52 -4.49 8.28 -11.63
CA GLU A 52 -5.86 8.09 -11.15
C GLU A 52 -6.17 6.62 -10.84
N LEU A 53 -5.76 5.69 -11.74
CA LEU A 53 -5.93 4.26 -11.53
C LEU A 53 -5.13 3.73 -10.33
N LEU A 54 -3.92 4.23 -10.11
CA LEU A 54 -3.12 3.87 -8.92
C LEU A 54 -3.86 4.25 -7.63
N VAL A 55 -4.43 5.46 -7.59
CA VAL A 55 -5.21 5.93 -6.43
C VAL A 55 -6.48 5.10 -6.24
N GLU A 56 -7.20 4.76 -7.33
CA GLU A 56 -8.41 3.94 -7.27
C GLU A 56 -8.12 2.54 -6.71
N VAL A 57 -7.06 1.88 -7.22
CA VAL A 57 -6.63 0.56 -6.77
C VAL A 57 -6.15 0.59 -5.32
N ALA A 58 -5.34 1.59 -4.94
CA ALA A 58 -4.87 1.74 -3.56
C ALA A 58 -6.02 1.97 -2.58
N THR A 59 -6.97 2.84 -2.94
CA THR A 59 -8.17 3.11 -2.14
C THR A 59 -9.02 1.84 -1.98
N HIS A 60 -9.19 1.08 -3.06
CA HIS A 60 -9.91 -0.19 -2.99
C HIS A 60 -9.20 -1.19 -2.07
N ALA A 61 -7.88 -1.31 -2.18
CA ALA A 61 -7.05 -2.21 -1.37
C ALA A 61 -7.13 -1.87 0.13
N GLU A 62 -7.07 -0.59 0.49
CA GLU A 62 -7.21 -0.10 1.87
C GLU A 62 -8.58 -0.44 2.46
N ASN A 63 -9.65 -0.35 1.66
CA ASN A 63 -11.02 -0.68 2.07
C ASN A 63 -11.28 -2.18 2.12
N SER A 64 -10.64 -2.94 1.24
CA SER A 64 -10.84 -4.39 1.13
C SER A 64 -10.01 -5.18 2.12
N GLY A 65 -8.82 -4.67 2.48
CA GLY A 65 -7.79 -5.37 3.24
C GLY A 65 -6.87 -6.22 2.36
N PHE A 66 -7.08 -6.24 1.05
CA PHE A 66 -6.20 -6.91 0.08
C PHE A 66 -5.20 -5.91 -0.47
N GLU A 67 -4.22 -5.54 0.37
CA GLU A 67 -3.08 -4.69 -0.02
C GLU A 67 -2.23 -5.39 -1.10
N VAL A 68 -1.94 -4.69 -2.20
CA VAL A 68 -1.17 -5.22 -3.34
C VAL A 68 -0.01 -4.27 -3.64
N PRO A 69 1.24 -4.76 -3.72
CA PRO A 69 2.35 -3.90 -4.09
C PRO A 69 2.23 -3.46 -5.55
N CYS A 70 2.65 -2.23 -5.83
CA CYS A 70 2.47 -1.59 -7.12
C CYS A 70 3.80 -1.20 -7.76
N VAL A 71 3.89 -1.33 -9.07
CA VAL A 71 5.03 -0.93 -9.90
C VAL A 71 4.56 0.01 -10.98
N MET A 72 5.28 1.12 -11.17
CA MET A 72 5.01 2.07 -12.24
C MET A 72 6.02 1.89 -13.37
N VAL A 73 5.54 1.96 -14.61
CA VAL A 73 6.35 1.75 -15.82
C VAL A 73 6.09 2.90 -16.80
N ALA A 74 7.15 3.62 -17.12
CA ALA A 74 7.16 4.67 -18.13
C ALA A 74 7.60 4.06 -19.47
N ALA A 75 6.65 3.75 -20.33
CA ALA A 75 6.89 3.16 -21.64
C ALA A 75 7.23 4.23 -22.69
N LYS A 76 7.77 3.78 -23.83
CA LYS A 76 8.18 4.61 -24.97
C LYS A 76 9.27 5.63 -24.62
N ASP A 77 10.23 5.21 -23.79
CA ASP A 77 11.40 6.02 -23.41
C ASP A 77 12.32 6.40 -24.58
N ASP A 78 12.05 5.89 -25.79
CA ASP A 78 12.68 6.34 -27.04
C ASP A 78 12.11 7.64 -27.61
N LEU A 79 11.00 8.13 -27.06
CA LEU A 79 10.40 9.42 -27.38
C LEU A 79 10.79 10.45 -26.32
N ASP A 80 10.73 11.74 -26.69
CA ASP A 80 10.97 12.81 -25.73
C ASP A 80 9.88 12.77 -24.64
N PRO A 81 10.26 12.58 -23.36
CA PRO A 81 9.30 12.50 -22.28
C PRO A 81 8.62 13.86 -22.05
N HIS A 82 7.32 13.82 -21.75
CA HIS A 82 6.58 15.03 -21.41
C HIS A 82 7.08 15.58 -20.06
N PRO A 83 7.41 16.88 -19.90
CA PRO A 83 7.99 17.40 -18.66
C PRO A 83 7.16 17.11 -17.40
N VAL A 84 5.83 17.15 -17.52
CA VAL A 84 4.88 16.84 -16.44
C VAL A 84 4.98 15.37 -16.01
N SER A 85 5.13 14.44 -16.96
CA SER A 85 5.22 13.00 -16.64
C SER A 85 6.50 12.68 -15.87
N ILE A 86 7.58 13.46 -16.03
CA ILE A 86 8.81 13.30 -15.26
C ILE A 86 8.65 13.80 -13.82
N SER A 87 8.21 15.06 -13.65
CA SER A 87 8.15 15.69 -12.32
C SER A 87 7.04 15.11 -11.44
N ASP A 88 5.86 14.88 -12.02
CA ASP A 88 4.71 14.41 -11.26
C ASP A 88 4.81 12.94 -10.91
N SER A 89 5.42 12.13 -11.78
CA SER A 89 5.57 10.70 -11.46
C SER A 89 6.52 10.44 -10.32
N ALA A 90 7.63 11.18 -10.23
CA ALA A 90 8.53 11.10 -9.09
C ALA A 90 7.82 11.50 -7.78
N ARG A 91 7.07 12.61 -7.81
CA ARG A 91 6.31 13.09 -6.65
C ARG A 91 5.23 12.11 -6.21
N VAL A 92 4.38 11.66 -7.13
CA VAL A 92 3.31 10.68 -6.84
C VAL A 92 3.91 9.38 -6.31
N SER A 93 5.02 8.91 -6.87
CA SER A 93 5.67 7.68 -6.39
C SER A 93 6.12 7.82 -4.94
N GLN A 94 6.77 8.94 -4.61
CA GLN A 94 7.22 9.23 -3.24
C GLN A 94 6.05 9.39 -2.27
N ASP A 95 5.02 10.13 -2.66
CA ASP A 95 3.85 10.39 -1.82
C ASP A 95 3.05 9.11 -1.55
N MET A 96 2.93 8.23 -2.55
CA MET A 96 2.23 6.96 -2.41
C MET A 96 3.09 5.86 -1.76
N GLY A 97 4.41 6.04 -1.63
CA GLY A 97 5.31 5.04 -1.06
C GLY A 97 5.65 3.89 -2.02
N VAL A 98 5.67 4.16 -3.33
CA VAL A 98 6.08 3.20 -4.37
C VAL A 98 7.44 3.58 -4.97
N GLU A 99 8.12 2.62 -5.60
CA GLU A 99 9.39 2.89 -6.29
C GLU A 99 9.19 3.85 -7.47
N SER A 100 10.23 4.62 -7.80
CA SER A 100 10.22 5.48 -8.99
C SER A 100 9.92 4.67 -10.27
N PRO A 101 9.25 5.27 -11.27
CA PRO A 101 8.86 4.55 -12.46
C PRO A 101 10.05 3.91 -13.20
N ILE A 102 9.85 2.68 -13.66
CA ILE A 102 10.83 1.97 -14.50
C ILE A 102 10.64 2.46 -15.94
N THR A 103 11.66 3.13 -16.50
CA THR A 103 11.62 3.53 -17.90
C THR A 103 11.96 2.36 -18.81
N VAL A 104 11.21 2.20 -19.90
CA VAL A 104 11.41 1.14 -20.88
C VAL A 104 11.12 1.63 -22.30
N SER A 105 11.86 1.09 -23.26
CA SER A 105 11.57 1.25 -24.68
C SER A 105 11.57 -0.11 -25.38
N MET A 106 10.38 -0.54 -25.80
CA MET A 106 10.23 -1.74 -26.61
C MET A 106 10.83 -1.57 -28.01
N LYS A 107 10.90 -0.34 -28.52
CA LYS A 107 11.50 -0.03 -29.83
C LYS A 107 13.02 -0.18 -29.81
N LEU A 108 13.67 0.26 -28.73
CA LEU A 108 15.12 0.11 -28.54
C LEU A 108 15.50 -1.25 -27.94
N GLY A 109 14.52 -2.05 -27.52
CA GLY A 109 14.75 -3.32 -26.82
C GLY A 109 15.23 -3.15 -25.38
N ASP A 110 15.16 -1.92 -24.84
CA ASP A 110 15.50 -1.65 -23.44
C ASP A 110 14.31 -1.97 -22.54
N THR A 111 14.45 -3.04 -21.78
CA THR A 111 13.46 -3.50 -20.80
C THR A 111 13.84 -3.17 -19.36
N SER A 112 15.01 -2.55 -19.10
CA SER A 112 15.47 -2.14 -17.76
C SER A 112 15.33 -3.21 -16.65
N ASN A 113 15.48 -4.49 -17.01
CA ASN A 113 15.23 -5.64 -16.12
C ASN A 113 13.81 -5.65 -15.51
N LEU A 114 12.81 -5.11 -16.21
CA LEU A 114 11.42 -4.94 -15.77
C LEU A 114 10.86 -6.19 -15.11
N PHE A 115 10.94 -7.35 -15.77
CA PHE A 115 10.40 -8.60 -15.23
C PHE A 115 11.06 -9.03 -13.92
N ARG A 116 12.37 -8.80 -13.78
CA ARG A 116 13.09 -9.08 -12.54
C ARG A 116 12.67 -8.13 -11.42
N ARG A 117 12.44 -6.85 -11.73
CA ARG A 117 11.94 -5.87 -10.76
C ARG A 117 10.53 -6.23 -10.29
N ILE A 118 9.63 -6.60 -11.21
CA ILE A 118 8.28 -7.09 -10.89
C ILE A 118 8.36 -8.29 -9.93
N ILE A 119 9.22 -9.28 -10.23
CA ILE A 119 9.43 -10.44 -9.35
C ILE A 119 9.95 -10.01 -7.98
N ASN A 120 10.92 -9.10 -7.91
CA ASN A 120 11.47 -8.64 -6.63
C ASN A 120 10.40 -7.97 -5.75
N VAL A 121 9.52 -7.17 -6.36
CA VAL A 121 8.40 -6.50 -5.67
C VAL A 121 7.38 -7.52 -5.17
N ALA A 122 7.00 -8.50 -6.00
CA ALA A 122 6.13 -9.59 -5.58
C ALA A 122 6.74 -10.43 -4.43
N GLN A 123 8.07 -10.54 -4.36
CA GLN A 123 8.76 -11.25 -3.26
C GLN A 123 8.87 -10.43 -1.98
N HIS A 124 8.85 -9.10 -2.07
CA HIS A 124 8.99 -8.18 -0.94
C HIS A 124 7.85 -7.15 -0.92
N PRO A 125 6.58 -7.60 -0.82
CA PRO A 125 5.41 -6.75 -1.04
C PRO A 125 5.36 -5.55 -0.10
N HIS A 126 5.83 -5.71 1.14
CA HIS A 126 5.84 -4.67 2.18
C HIS A 126 6.63 -3.39 1.83
N LEU A 127 7.45 -3.39 0.78
CA LEU A 127 8.26 -2.23 0.36
C LEU A 127 7.61 -1.37 -0.73
N SER A 128 6.49 -1.82 -1.31
CA SER A 128 5.88 -1.14 -2.46
C SER A 128 4.35 -1.15 -2.44
N ILE A 129 3.74 -1.32 -1.27
CA ILE A 129 2.28 -1.15 -1.11
C ILE A 129 1.98 0.35 -1.13
N PRO A 130 1.19 0.84 -2.11
CA PRO A 130 0.81 2.24 -2.13
C PRO A 130 -0.13 2.56 -0.97
N GLU A 131 0.07 3.72 -0.34
CA GLU A 131 -0.83 4.26 0.67
C GLU A 131 -1.36 5.63 0.24
N THR A 132 -2.68 5.75 0.15
CA THR A 132 -3.34 7.04 -0.12
C THR A 132 -3.27 7.94 1.12
N GLU A 133 -3.41 9.25 0.94
CA GLU A 133 -3.51 10.18 2.08
C GLU A 133 -4.68 9.83 3.01
N ALA A 134 -5.82 9.42 2.43
CA ALA A 134 -6.98 8.96 3.19
C ALA A 134 -6.64 7.72 4.03
N GLY A 135 -5.95 6.74 3.43
CA GLY A 135 -5.46 5.54 4.10
C GLY A 135 -4.50 5.84 5.24
N LYS A 136 -3.51 6.71 5.01
CA LYS A 136 -2.56 7.18 6.03
C LYS A 136 -3.27 7.82 7.22
N ASN A 137 -4.19 8.74 6.94
CA ASN A 137 -4.97 9.43 7.96
C ASN A 137 -5.84 8.46 8.76
N HIS A 138 -6.48 7.50 8.08
CA HIS A 138 -7.31 6.49 8.74
C HIS A 138 -6.47 5.55 9.62
N LYS A 139 -5.31 5.08 9.15
CA LYS A 139 -4.34 4.29 9.95
C LYS A 139 -3.87 5.08 11.17
N GLN A 140 -3.52 6.36 11.00
CA GLN A 140 -3.08 7.22 12.09
C GLN A 140 -4.17 7.46 13.13
N TYR A 141 -5.39 7.78 12.69
CA TYR A 141 -6.55 7.96 13.56
C TYR A 141 -6.84 6.70 14.38
N ARG A 142 -6.82 5.53 13.74
CA ARG A 142 -7.02 4.25 14.42
C ARG A 142 -5.93 3.95 15.45
N ARG A 143 -4.67 4.28 15.15
CA ARG A 143 -3.56 4.16 16.12
C ARG A 143 -3.77 5.04 17.34
N LEU A 144 -4.24 6.28 17.16
CA LEU A 144 -4.53 7.19 18.26
C LEU A 144 -5.66 6.66 19.15
N ILE A 145 -6.77 6.20 18.55
CA ILE A 145 -7.88 5.62 19.32
C ILE A 145 -7.42 4.38 20.10
N ASN A 146 -6.72 3.44 19.46
CA ASN A 146 -6.27 2.23 20.13
C ASN A 146 -5.32 2.54 21.31
N ARG A 147 -4.45 3.54 21.14
CA ARG A 147 -3.55 3.99 22.21
C ARG A 147 -4.34 4.60 23.37
N SER A 148 -5.35 5.43 23.09
CA SER A 148 -6.23 6.00 24.11
C SER A 148 -7.04 4.93 24.84
N LEU A 149 -7.58 3.94 24.12
CA LEU A 149 -8.31 2.80 24.71
C LEU A 149 -7.42 1.98 25.66
N MET A 150 -6.15 1.76 25.30
CA MET A 150 -5.18 1.09 26.18
C MET A 150 -4.97 1.85 27.49
N PHE A 151 -4.86 3.18 27.45
CA PHE A 151 -4.72 3.96 28.68
C PHE A 151 -5.97 3.91 29.56
N VAL A 152 -7.16 4.01 28.96
CA VAL A 152 -8.44 3.92 29.69
C VAL A 152 -8.60 2.55 30.34
N SER A 153 -8.28 1.46 29.64
CA SER A 153 -8.42 0.10 30.18
C SER A 153 -7.48 -0.17 31.36
N VAL A 154 -6.22 0.25 31.27
CA VAL A 154 -5.25 0.15 32.37
C VAL A 154 -5.69 0.99 33.57
N GLY A 155 -6.15 2.23 33.35
CA GLY A 155 -6.65 3.10 34.43
C GLY A 155 -7.88 2.53 35.14
N ALA A 156 -8.82 1.96 34.39
CA ALA A 156 -10.00 1.30 34.95
C ALA A 156 -9.63 0.06 35.77
N ALA A 157 -8.69 -0.78 35.32
CA ALA A 157 -8.25 -1.95 36.07
C ALA A 157 -7.58 -1.55 37.40
N VAL A 158 -6.70 -0.55 37.39
CA VAL A 158 -6.00 -0.06 38.60
C VAL A 158 -7.00 0.51 39.61
N THR A 159 -7.99 1.27 39.17
CA THR A 159 -9.02 1.82 40.08
C THR A 159 -9.88 0.72 40.69
N VAL A 160 -10.31 -0.28 39.92
CA VAL A 160 -11.06 -1.44 40.44
C VAL A 160 -10.25 -2.22 41.48
N VAL A 161 -8.98 -2.54 41.18
CA VAL A 161 -8.10 -3.26 42.11
C VAL A 161 -7.83 -2.43 43.38
N GLY A 162 -7.58 -1.12 43.22
CA GLY A 162 -7.37 -0.20 44.34
C GLY A 162 -8.58 -0.12 45.27
N ILE A 163 -9.80 -0.02 44.70
CA ILE A 163 -11.04 -0.02 45.47
C ILE A 163 -11.23 -1.36 46.20
N ALA A 164 -11.02 -2.49 45.54
CA ALA A 164 -11.13 -3.81 46.14
C ALA A 164 -10.14 -3.99 47.31
N ALA A 165 -8.88 -3.61 47.11
CA ALA A 165 -7.85 -3.65 48.15
C ALA A 165 -8.18 -2.75 49.33
N TYR A 166 -8.66 -1.53 49.07
CA TYR A 166 -9.10 -0.59 50.11
C TYR A 166 -10.26 -1.16 50.93
N ARG A 167 -11.26 -1.78 50.28
CA ARG A 167 -12.38 -2.42 50.98
C ARG A 167 -11.93 -3.55 51.89
N VAL A 168 -11.03 -4.42 51.43
CA VAL A 168 -10.47 -5.51 52.24
C VAL A 168 -9.68 -4.95 53.44
N TYR A 169 -8.86 -3.92 53.23
CA TYR A 169 -8.12 -3.27 54.31
C TYR A 169 -9.05 -2.65 55.36
N ALA A 170 -10.08 -1.91 54.93
CA ALA A 170 -11.04 -1.30 55.85
C ALA A 170 -11.74 -2.35 56.72
N VAL A 171 -12.21 -3.46 56.13
CA VAL A 171 -12.85 -4.56 56.88
C VAL A 171 -11.90 -5.15 57.94
N ARG A 172 -10.63 -5.40 57.59
CA ARG A 172 -9.63 -5.93 58.54
C ARG A 172 -9.34 -4.96 59.70
N LYS A 173 -9.27 -3.66 59.41
CA LYS A 173 -9.06 -2.63 60.44
C LYS A 173 -10.20 -2.60 61.46
N HIS A 174 -11.44 -2.83 61.03
CA HIS A 174 -12.61 -2.86 61.91
C HIS A 174 -12.78 -4.16 62.71
N THR A 175 -12.11 -5.26 62.32
CA THR A 175 -12.19 -6.57 63.00
C THR A 175 -11.01 -6.84 63.94
N SER A 176 -10.02 -5.95 63.99
CA SER A 176 -8.82 -6.08 64.84
C SER A 176 -8.87 -5.20 66.10
N GLY A 177 -10.06 -4.81 66.55
CA GLY A 177 -10.31 -4.02 67.76
C GLY A 177 -11.01 -4.84 68.84
#